data_AF-A0A5C4IW80-F1
#
_entry.id   AF-A0A5C4IW80-F1
#
_cell.length_a   1.000
_cell.length_b   1.000
_cell.length_c   1.000
_cell.angle_alpha   90.00
_cell.angle_beta   90.00
_cell.angle_gamma   90.00
#
_symmetry.space_group_name_H-M   'P 1'
#
loop_
_entity.id
_entity.type
_entity.pdbx_description
1 polymer ?
#
loop_
_entity_poly.entity_id
_entity_poly.type
_entity_poly.pdbx_seq_one_letter_code
_entity_poly.pdbx_strand_id
1 'polypeptide(L)'
;MSSQMPVAIRATATWKRRRWLKSRYRSIQYDVRFADGREEHGVDLNAVLQGARFPADYSSRRKGADLACPEDGTGLWVDYPYGRPL
;
A
#
# COMPACT_ATOMS: atom_id res chain seq x y z
N MET A 1 -20.42 10.80 1.25
CA MET A 1 -19.53 10.91 2.42
C MET A 1 -18.18 11.38 1.89
N SER A 2 -17.67 12.53 2.33
CA SER A 2 -16.31 12.95 1.96
C SER A 2 -15.35 11.95 2.57
N SER A 3 -14.93 10.94 1.80
CA SER A 3 -13.91 9.99 2.23
C SER A 3 -12.63 10.79 2.45
N GLN A 4 -12.27 10.98 3.71
CA GLN A 4 -11.03 11.62 4.10
C GLN A 4 -9.87 10.86 3.43
N MET A 5 -8.99 11.57 2.72
CA MET A 5 -7.86 10.92 2.08
C MET A 5 -6.86 10.43 3.15
N PRO A 6 -6.25 9.25 2.97
CA PRO A 6 -5.22 8.79 3.88
C PRO A 6 -3.98 9.69 3.81
N VAL A 7 -3.28 9.82 4.93
CA VAL A 7 -2.06 10.62 5.08
C VAL A 7 -0.78 9.80 4.94
N ALA A 8 -0.86 8.49 5.11
CA ALA A 8 0.26 7.58 4.90
C ALA A 8 -0.23 6.22 4.40
N ILE A 9 0.64 5.54 3.66
CA ILE A 9 0.41 4.18 3.19
C ILE A 9 1.62 3.31 3.49
N ARG A 10 1.44 2.00 3.62
CA ARG A 10 2.57 1.05 3.66
C ARG A 10 2.20 -0.21 2.90
N ALA A 11 3.23 -0.93 2.47
CA ALA A 11 3.09 -2.22 1.84
C ALA A 11 3.68 -3.32 2.74
N THR A 12 3.01 -4.47 2.77
CA THR A 12 3.46 -5.67 3.45
C THR A 12 3.61 -6.78 2.42
N ALA A 13 4.83 -7.29 2.28
CA ALA A 13 5.13 -8.44 1.45
C ALA A 13 5.02 -9.73 2.25
N THR A 14 4.44 -10.75 1.64
CA THR A 14 4.42 -12.12 2.16
C THR A 14 4.67 -13.12 1.03
N TRP A 15 5.48 -14.14 1.28
CA TRP A 15 5.64 -15.25 0.34
C TRP A 15 4.49 -16.25 0.47
N LYS A 16 3.69 -16.39 -0.58
CA LYS A 16 2.62 -17.40 -0.65
C LYS A 16 3.05 -18.56 -1.55
N ARG A 17 2.69 -19.79 -1.16
CA ARG A 17 2.88 -20.97 -2.02
C ARG A 17 1.78 -21.05 -3.06
N ARG A 18 2.14 -21.42 -4.28
CA ARG A 18 1.14 -21.83 -5.29
C ARG A 18 0.63 -23.22 -4.92
N ARG A 19 -0.69 -23.42 -4.82
CA ARG A 19 -1.28 -24.68 -4.33
C ARG A 19 -0.81 -25.94 -5.09
N TRP A 20 -0.47 -25.81 -6.37
CA TRP A 20 -0.15 -26.93 -7.26
C TRP A 20 1.29 -26.94 -7.79
N LEU A 21 2.09 -25.92 -7.45
CA LEU A 21 3.46 -25.79 -7.96
C LEU A 21 4.40 -25.67 -6.77
N LYS A 22 5.61 -26.25 -6.87
CA LYS A 22 6.70 -26.05 -5.89
C LYS A 22 7.28 -24.62 -5.89
N SER A 23 6.52 -23.65 -6.41
CA SER A 23 6.92 -22.26 -6.56
C SER A 23 6.16 -21.37 -5.58
N ARG A 24 6.85 -20.33 -5.11
CA ARG A 24 6.29 -19.25 -4.28
C ARG A 24 6.09 -17.99 -5.11
N TYR A 25 5.12 -17.18 -4.74
CA TYR A 25 4.93 -15.84 -5.29
C TYR A 25 4.86 -14.81 -4.16
N ARG A 26 5.36 -13.61 -4.44
CA ARG A 26 5.30 -12.49 -3.50
C ARG A 26 3.91 -11.87 -3.59
N SER A 27 3.19 -11.87 -2.48
CA SER A 27 1.89 -11.22 -2.31
C SER A 27 2.12 -9.91 -1.57
N ILE A 28 1.64 -8.81 -2.14
CA ILE A 28 1.70 -7.48 -1.50
C ILE A 28 0.30 -7.11 -1.02
N GLN A 29 0.23 -6.65 0.21
CA GLN A 29 -0.95 -6.09 0.84
C GLN A 29 -0.65 -4.64 1.22
N TYR A 30 -1.65 -3.76 1.15
CA TYR A 30 -1.49 -2.36 1.52
C TYR A 30 -2.32 -2.03 2.75
N ASP A 31 -1.74 -1.19 3.60
CA ASP A 31 -2.42 -0.57 4.72
C ASP A 31 -2.38 0.95 4.54
N VAL A 32 -3.38 1.63 5.07
CA VAL A 32 -3.52 3.09 5.00
C VAL A 32 -3.72 3.64 6.40
N ARG A 33 -3.17 4.84 6.65
CA ARG A 33 -3.38 5.61 7.88
C ARG A 33 -4.04 6.93 7.53
N PHE A 34 -5.04 7.32 8.31
CA PHE A 34 -5.78 8.57 8.17
C PHE A 34 -5.30 9.61 9.19
N ALA A 35 -5.66 10.88 8.98
CA ALA A 35 -5.21 11.99 9.83
C ALA A 35 -5.75 11.90 11.27
N ASP A 36 -6.85 11.18 11.49
CA ASP A 36 -7.44 10.89 12.79
C ASP A 36 -6.71 9.76 13.54
N GLY A 37 -5.66 9.18 12.95
CA GLY A 37 -4.90 8.06 13.52
C GLY A 37 -5.51 6.68 13.22
N ARG A 38 -6.65 6.63 12.52
CA ARG A 38 -7.25 5.37 12.09
C ARG A 38 -6.36 4.68 11.08
N GLU A 39 -6.21 3.37 11.22
CA GLU A 39 -5.53 2.51 10.25
C GLU A 39 -6.52 1.52 9.65
N GLU A 40 -6.47 1.34 8.34
CA GLU A 40 -7.18 0.27 7.65
C GLU A 40 -6.15 -0.66 6.99
N HIS A 41 -6.35 -1.96 7.16
CA HIS A 41 -5.41 -2.98 6.70
C HIS A 41 -6.00 -3.78 5.54
N GLY A 42 -5.15 -4.16 4.58
CA GLY A 42 -5.56 -5.00 3.46
C GLY A 42 -6.54 -4.35 2.50
N VAL A 43 -6.40 -3.06 2.30
CA VAL A 43 -7.29 -2.28 1.46
C VAL A 43 -6.97 -2.42 -0.03
N ASP A 44 -7.99 -2.22 -0.87
CA ASP A 44 -7.77 -1.92 -2.28
C ASP A 44 -7.28 -0.47 -2.42
N LEU A 45 -5.98 -0.32 -2.61
CA LEU A 45 -5.31 0.98 -2.70
C LEU A 45 -5.86 1.84 -3.87
N ASN A 46 -6.30 1.21 -4.96
CA ASN A 46 -6.89 1.94 -6.09
C ASN A 46 -8.24 2.55 -5.72
N ALA A 47 -9.07 1.81 -4.97
CA ALA A 47 -10.35 2.32 -4.48
C ALA A 47 -10.15 3.44 -3.45
N VAL A 48 -9.25 3.24 -2.47
CA VAL A 48 -9.01 4.23 -1.39
C VAL A 48 -8.42 5.53 -1.94
N LEU A 49 -7.46 5.45 -2.86
CA LEU A 49 -6.79 6.62 -3.44
C LEU A 49 -7.52 7.20 -4.65
N GLN A 50 -8.71 6.68 -4.99
CA GLN A 50 -9.46 7.06 -6.19
C GLN A 50 -8.60 6.99 -7.46
N GLY A 51 -7.80 5.93 -7.62
CA GLY A 51 -6.80 5.83 -8.70
C GLY A 51 -7.41 5.86 -10.11
N ALA A 52 -8.66 5.45 -10.28
CA ALA A 52 -9.40 5.62 -11.53
C ALA A 52 -9.61 7.10 -11.90
N ARG A 53 -9.71 7.99 -10.91
CA ARG A 53 -9.85 9.45 -11.08
C ARG A 53 -8.49 10.15 -11.08
N PHE A 54 -7.54 9.67 -10.28
CA PHE A 54 -6.20 10.27 -10.12
C PHE A 54 -5.10 9.21 -10.33
N PRO A 55 -4.85 8.78 -11.58
CA PRO A 55 -3.96 7.65 -11.86
C PRO A 55 -2.47 7.96 -11.61
N ALA A 56 -2.02 9.19 -11.87
CA ALA A 56 -0.64 9.60 -11.64
C ALA A 56 -0.30 9.58 -10.14
N ASP A 57 -1.19 10.17 -9.34
CA ASP A 57 -1.16 10.18 -7.88
C ASP A 57 -1.13 8.76 -7.29
N TYR A 58 -2.04 7.90 -7.74
CA TYR A 58 -2.07 6.49 -7.35
C TYR A 58 -0.75 5.78 -7.67
N SER A 59 -0.24 5.95 -8.90
CA SER A 59 0.99 5.29 -9.36
C SER A 59 2.21 5.71 -8.54
N SER A 60 2.40 7.01 -8.33
CA SER A 60 3.51 7.56 -7.53
C SER A 60 3.49 7.02 -6.09
N ARG A 61 2.32 7.00 -5.46
CA ARG A 61 2.14 6.53 -4.08
C ARG A 61 2.43 5.04 -3.97
N ARG A 62 1.81 4.22 -4.83
CA ARG A 62 2.04 2.77 -4.86
C ARG A 62 3.53 2.46 -5.04
N LYS A 63 4.21 3.18 -5.93
CA LYS A 63 5.65 3.03 -6.15
C LYS A 63 6.47 3.36 -4.90
N GLY A 64 6.14 4.43 -4.17
CA GLY A 64 6.80 4.76 -2.90
C GLY A 64 6.65 3.65 -1.86
N ALA A 65 5.44 3.14 -1.68
CA ALA A 65 5.18 2.03 -0.74
C ALA A 65 5.90 0.74 -1.16
N ASP A 66 5.91 0.42 -2.46
CA ASP A 66 6.60 -0.75 -2.99
C ASP A 66 8.13 -0.67 -2.78
N LEU A 67 8.72 0.52 -2.93
CA LEU A 67 10.16 0.76 -2.71
C LEU A 67 10.54 0.67 -1.23
N ALA A 68 9.67 1.13 -0.34
CA ALA A 68 9.85 1.02 1.12
C ALA A 68 9.51 -0.39 1.65
N CYS A 69 8.99 -1.28 0.81
CA CYS A 69 8.59 -2.63 1.18
C CYS A 69 9.79 -3.59 1.11
N PRO A 70 10.15 -4.26 2.22
CA PRO A 70 11.21 -5.28 2.21
C PRO A 70 10.82 -6.48 1.35
N GLU A 71 11.78 -7.37 1.09
CA GLU A 71 11.51 -8.59 0.33
C GLU A 71 10.39 -9.43 0.95
N ASP A 72 10.39 -9.56 2.29
CA ASP A 72 9.35 -10.20 3.11
C ASP A 72 9.14 -9.38 4.39
N GLY A 73 7.89 -9.24 4.83
CA GLY A 73 7.50 -8.45 6.00
C GLY A 73 6.87 -7.09 5.68
N THR A 74 6.68 -6.29 6.72
CA THR A 74 5.99 -4.99 6.65
C THR A 74 6.98 -3.86 6.37
N GLY A 75 6.70 -3.06 5.35
CA GLY A 75 7.47 -1.87 5.00
C GLY A 75 7.19 -0.67 5.88
N LEU A 76 8.01 0.35 5.73
CA LEU A 76 7.82 1.64 6.40
C LEU A 76 6.55 2.33 5.90
N TRP A 77 5.97 3.15 6.78
CA TRP A 77 4.96 4.12 6.35
C TRP A 77 5.61 5.13 5.41
N VAL A 78 4.96 5.39 4.28
CA VAL A 78 5.34 6.45 3.37
C VAL A 78 4.29 7.55 3.36
N ASP A 79 4.73 8.79 3.35
CA ASP A 79 3.89 9.97 3.40
C ASP A 79 3.05 10.16 2.13
N TYR A 80 1.95 10.86 2.32
CA TYR A 80 1.17 11.47 1.26
C TYR A 80 1.62 12.93 1.10
N PRO A 81 1.89 13.47 -0.12
CA PRO A 81 1.79 12.85 -1.46
C PRO A 81 3.13 12.35 -2.05
N TYR A 82 4.25 12.44 -1.33
CA TYR A 82 5.59 12.30 -1.92
C TYR A 82 6.19 10.88 -1.80
N GLY A 83 5.58 9.99 -1.02
CA GLY A 83 6.06 8.62 -0.86
C GLY A 83 7.39 8.52 -0.11
N ARG A 84 7.67 9.48 0.77
CA ARG A 84 8.88 9.51 1.60
C ARG A 84 8.65 8.72 2.88
N PRO A 85 9.63 7.96 3.39
CA PRO A 85 9.50 7.29 4.67
C PRO A 85 9.21 8.31 5.78
N LEU A 86 8.21 8.00 6.62
CA LEU A 86 7.95 8.70 7.88
C LEU A 86 8.90 8.24 8.98
#